data_AF-A0A3D1RCS4-F1
#
_entry.id   AF-A0A3D1RCS4-F1
#
_cell.length_a   1.000
_cell.length_b   1.000
_cell.length_c   1.000
_cell.angle_alpha   90.00
_cell.angle_beta   90.00
_cell.angle_gamma   90.00
#
_symmetry.space_group_name_H-M   'P 1'
#
loop_
_entity.id
_entity.type
_entity.pdbx_description
1 polymer ?
#
loop_
_entity_poly.entity_id
_entity_poly.type
_entity_poly.pdbx_seq_one_letter_code
_entity_poly.pdbx_strand_id
1 'polypeptide(L)'
;MRHSRPIAVLLSLALFGLLPACGETWRPVTYVEEMRVLGVQAEPPDLNPGASTRLSALVYDPAAPTRKNLLLWVACDPDPLKLEQPLCAKYESLTNPAGLIADSGELPEGVHLVGLGEEASYSAPQDLFAPLPADSVHRTRGLVAIVILMAIATEPPAVFPPPEEEMLDLMIKVKLRQIPSVLSIKRIRITEESALNSNPA
;
A
#
# COMPACT_ATOMS: atom_id res chain seq x y z
N MET A 1 -66.50 -64.21 3.40
CA MET A 1 -65.84 -64.18 4.72
C MET A 1 -64.36 -63.90 4.50
N ARG A 2 -63.84 -62.88 5.19
CA ARG A 2 -62.51 -62.77 5.82
C ARG A 2 -61.22 -63.24 5.11
N HIS A 3 -60.27 -62.29 5.12
CA HIS A 3 -58.83 -62.43 5.42
C HIS A 3 -57.98 -63.10 4.32
N SER A 4 -56.74 -62.72 3.98
CA SER A 4 -55.73 -61.87 4.61
C SER A 4 -54.61 -61.57 3.59
N ARG A 5 -54.06 -60.35 3.69
CA ARG A 5 -52.74 -59.76 3.31
C ARG A 5 -51.57 -60.69 2.87
N PRO A 6 -50.56 -60.23 2.07
CA PRO A 6 -49.80 -59.01 2.41
C PRO A 6 -49.30 -58.07 1.30
N ILE A 7 -49.30 -56.80 1.72
CA ILE A 7 -48.51 -55.65 1.27
C ILE A 7 -47.07 -55.85 1.77
N ALA A 8 -46.10 -55.82 0.86
CA ALA A 8 -44.69 -55.49 1.05
C ALA A 8 -44.07 -55.74 -0.34
N VAL A 9 -43.46 -54.82 -1.06
CA VAL A 9 -42.31 -53.97 -0.78
C VAL A 9 -42.24 -53.08 -2.02
N LEU A 10 -42.25 -51.75 -1.91
CA LEU A 10 -41.81 -50.82 -2.98
C LEU A 10 -42.05 -49.38 -2.50
N LEU A 11 -41.40 -48.97 -1.41
CA LEU A 11 -41.51 -47.58 -0.95
C LEU A 11 -40.29 -47.17 -0.14
N SER A 12 -39.09 -47.15 -0.74
CA SER A 12 -37.91 -46.55 -0.08
C SER A 12 -36.83 -46.01 -1.03
N LEU A 13 -37.12 -45.81 -2.33
CA LEU A 13 -36.10 -45.38 -3.30
C LEU A 13 -36.49 -44.12 -4.08
N ALA A 14 -36.99 -43.09 -3.39
CA ALA A 14 -37.34 -41.83 -4.07
C ALA A 14 -37.32 -40.59 -3.15
N LEU A 15 -36.46 -40.56 -2.13
CA LEU A 15 -36.35 -39.38 -1.25
C LEU A 15 -34.89 -39.00 -0.93
N PHE A 16 -34.00 -39.14 -1.90
CA PHE A 16 -32.65 -38.54 -1.88
C PHE A 16 -32.55 -37.41 -2.92
N GLY A 17 -33.62 -36.61 -3.01
CA GLY A 17 -33.67 -35.42 -3.84
C GLY A 17 -33.31 -34.19 -3.02
N LEU A 18 -32.19 -33.58 -3.39
CA LEU A 18 -32.00 -32.12 -3.39
C LEU A 18 -31.93 -31.45 -2.01
N LEU A 19 -30.93 -31.79 -1.21
CA LEU A 19 -30.28 -30.72 -0.46
C LEU A 19 -29.38 -29.99 -1.45
N PRO A 20 -29.61 -28.69 -1.75
CA PRO A 20 -28.59 -27.90 -2.39
C PRO A 20 -27.45 -27.78 -1.36
N ALA A 21 -26.48 -28.69 -1.45
CA ALA A 21 -25.17 -28.48 -0.89
C ALA A 21 -24.42 -27.44 -1.74
N CYS A 22 -25.06 -26.30 -2.00
CA CYS A 22 -24.36 -25.06 -2.26
C CYS A 22 -23.91 -24.58 -0.88
N GLY A 23 -22.97 -25.34 -0.31
CA GLY A 23 -22.25 -24.93 0.88
C GLY A 23 -21.64 -23.57 0.60
N GLU A 24 -21.58 -22.76 1.64
CA GLU A 24 -20.85 -21.51 1.66
C GLU A 24 -19.59 -21.65 0.80
N THR A 25 -19.52 -20.86 -0.27
CA THR A 25 -18.36 -20.88 -1.15
C THR A 25 -17.17 -20.54 -0.27
N TRP A 26 -16.35 -21.55 0.03
CA TRP A 26 -15.14 -21.34 0.81
C TRP A 26 -14.29 -20.35 0.06
N ARG A 27 -14.24 -19.13 0.56
CA ARG A 27 -13.40 -18.05 0.04
C ARG A 27 -12.18 -18.02 0.93
N PRO A 28 -11.03 -18.53 0.47
CA PRO A 28 -9.83 -18.46 1.26
C PRO A 28 -9.53 -17.00 1.58
N VAL A 29 -8.96 -16.74 2.75
CA VAL A 29 -8.54 -15.39 3.16
C VAL A 29 -7.46 -14.81 2.21
N THR A 30 -6.81 -15.68 1.42
CA THR A 30 -5.84 -15.32 0.38
C THR A 30 -6.49 -14.91 -0.95
N TYR A 31 -7.82 -15.08 -1.10
CA TYR A 31 -8.53 -14.68 -2.30
C TYR A 31 -8.67 -13.15 -2.33
N VAL A 32 -8.15 -12.55 -3.39
CA VAL A 32 -8.16 -11.11 -3.58
C VAL A 32 -9.35 -10.76 -4.47
N GLU A 33 -10.39 -10.17 -3.87
CA GLU A 33 -11.62 -9.76 -4.58
C GLU A 33 -11.62 -8.29 -5.02
N GLU A 34 -10.75 -7.49 -4.39
CA GLU A 34 -10.65 -6.05 -4.58
C GLU A 34 -9.20 -5.69 -4.86
N MET A 35 -8.96 -4.46 -5.35
CA MET A 35 -7.61 -3.95 -5.55
C MET A 35 -6.75 -4.14 -4.28
N ARG A 36 -5.53 -4.64 -4.42
CA ARG A 36 -4.56 -4.80 -3.33
C ARG A 36 -3.14 -4.53 -3.80
N VAL A 37 -2.34 -4.00 -2.88
CA VAL A 37 -0.88 -3.98 -3.03
C VAL A 37 -0.34 -5.31 -2.51
N LEU A 38 0.27 -6.09 -3.40
CA LEU A 38 0.82 -7.41 -3.08
C LEU A 38 2.25 -7.32 -2.55
N GLY A 39 3.00 -6.30 -2.96
CA GLY A 39 4.37 -6.09 -2.50
C GLY A 39 4.89 -4.70 -2.80
N VAL A 40 5.78 -4.22 -1.93
CA VAL A 40 6.56 -3.00 -2.12
C VAL A 40 8.03 -3.29 -1.80
N GLN A 41 8.90 -3.03 -2.76
CA GLN A 41 10.33 -3.25 -2.65
C GLN A 41 11.08 -1.91 -2.65
N ALA A 42 12.23 -1.91 -1.95
CA ALA A 42 13.24 -0.86 -2.03
C ALA A 42 14.58 -1.57 -2.29
N GLU A 43 15.36 -1.08 -3.26
CA GLU A 43 16.68 -1.60 -3.63
C GLU A 43 17.68 -0.44 -3.81
N PRO A 44 18.69 -0.31 -2.94
CA PRO A 44 18.88 -1.07 -1.70
C PRO A 44 17.82 -0.73 -0.62
N PRO A 45 17.57 -1.61 0.36
CA PRO A 45 16.60 -1.34 1.43
C PRO A 45 17.12 -0.36 2.49
N ASP A 46 18.45 -0.26 2.63
CA ASP A 46 19.13 0.66 3.54
C ASP A 46 20.00 1.62 2.73
N LEU A 47 20.15 2.84 3.23
CA LEU A 47 20.88 3.93 2.57
C LEU A 47 21.91 4.57 3.50
N ASN A 48 22.97 5.09 2.91
CA ASN A 48 23.76 6.15 3.52
C ASN A 48 23.17 7.52 3.18
N PRO A 49 23.50 8.60 3.94
CA PRO A 49 23.11 9.95 3.59
C PRO A 49 23.52 10.32 2.15
N GLY A 50 22.62 10.93 1.40
CA GLY A 50 22.84 11.29 -0.01
C GLY A 50 22.72 10.14 -1.01
N ALA A 51 22.59 8.89 -0.54
CA ALA A 51 22.33 7.75 -1.42
C ALA A 51 20.85 7.67 -1.81
N SER A 52 20.55 6.90 -2.86
CA SER A 52 19.19 6.70 -3.38
C SER A 52 18.81 5.23 -3.41
N THR A 53 17.51 4.96 -3.31
CA THR A 53 16.91 3.64 -3.50
C THR A 53 15.87 3.67 -4.60
N ARG A 54 15.81 2.60 -5.40
CA ARG A 54 14.72 2.36 -6.34
C ARG A 54 13.59 1.66 -5.62
N LEU A 55 12.39 2.17 -5.81
CA LEU A 55 11.16 1.63 -5.28
C LEU A 55 10.40 0.94 -6.40
N SER A 56 9.75 -0.17 -6.08
CA SER A 56 8.82 -0.83 -7.00
C SER A 56 7.63 -1.42 -6.25
N ALA A 57 6.49 -1.52 -6.93
CA ALA A 57 5.27 -2.08 -6.35
C ALA A 57 4.63 -3.10 -7.28
N LEU A 58 4.07 -4.15 -6.66
CA LEU A 58 3.16 -5.07 -7.32
C LEU A 58 1.74 -4.79 -6.82
N VAL A 59 0.89 -4.31 -7.72
CA VAL A 59 -0.53 -4.03 -7.44
C VAL A 59 -1.41 -4.90 -8.32
N TYR A 60 -2.43 -5.50 -7.71
CA TYR A 60 -3.38 -6.35 -8.41
C TYR A 60 -4.80 -5.82 -8.22
N ASP A 61 -5.52 -5.61 -9.32
CA ASP A 61 -6.93 -5.20 -9.32
C ASP A 61 -7.78 -6.20 -10.12
N PRO A 62 -8.38 -7.19 -9.44
CA PRO A 62 -9.21 -8.20 -10.09
C PRO A 62 -10.54 -7.63 -10.62
N ALA A 63 -11.02 -6.51 -10.08
CA ALA A 63 -12.28 -5.90 -10.48
C ALA A 63 -12.18 -5.19 -11.83
N ALA A 64 -10.97 -4.79 -12.23
CA ALA A 64 -10.69 -4.17 -13.52
C ALA A 64 -9.33 -4.65 -14.08
N PRO A 65 -9.23 -5.91 -14.55
CA PRO A 65 -7.95 -6.55 -14.90
C PRO A 65 -7.20 -5.89 -16.06
N THR A 66 -7.87 -5.07 -16.87
CA THR A 66 -7.27 -4.34 -17.99
C THR A 66 -6.97 -2.88 -17.67
N ARG A 67 -7.42 -2.36 -16.52
CA ARG A 67 -7.18 -0.97 -16.11
C ARG A 67 -5.79 -0.85 -15.52
N LYS A 68 -5.04 0.17 -15.95
CA LYS A 68 -3.83 0.58 -15.22
C LYS A 68 -4.25 1.43 -14.03
N ASN A 69 -3.83 1.04 -12.83
CA ASN A 69 -4.07 1.84 -11.64
C ASN A 69 -3.04 2.98 -11.55
N LEU A 70 -3.49 4.14 -11.11
CA LEU A 70 -2.61 5.24 -10.75
C LEU A 70 -1.90 4.90 -9.44
N LEU A 71 -0.58 4.89 -9.48
CA LEU A 71 0.27 4.64 -8.34
C LEU A 71 1.02 5.93 -8.01
N LEU A 72 0.78 6.48 -6.82
CA LEU A 72 1.38 7.72 -6.33
C LEU A 72 2.33 7.40 -5.17
N TRP A 73 3.57 7.87 -5.26
CA TRP A 73 4.58 7.62 -4.23
C TRP A 73 4.93 8.90 -3.49
N VAL A 74 4.72 8.89 -2.17
CA VAL A 74 5.02 10.01 -1.28
C VAL A 74 6.04 9.55 -0.26
N ALA A 75 7.13 10.29 -0.07
CA ALA A 75 8.12 10.02 0.96
C ALA A 75 8.09 11.11 2.03
N CYS A 76 8.30 10.71 3.28
CA CYS A 76 8.61 11.61 4.38
C CYS A 76 10.03 11.36 4.87
N ASP A 77 10.85 12.39 4.85
CA ASP A 77 12.16 12.38 5.44
C ASP A 77 12.07 12.22 6.96
N PRO A 78 13.02 11.50 7.59
CA PRO A 78 13.12 11.49 9.02
C PRO A 78 13.64 12.84 9.53
N ASP A 79 13.14 13.28 10.67
CA ASP A 79 13.68 14.43 11.39
C ASP A 79 14.66 13.92 12.47
N PRO A 80 15.96 14.26 12.40
CA PRO A 80 16.95 13.78 13.37
C PRO A 80 16.78 14.39 14.76
N LEU A 81 16.08 15.53 14.89
CA LEU A 81 15.93 16.28 16.13
C LEU A 81 14.57 16.05 16.78
N LYS A 82 13.54 15.70 16.01
CA LYS A 82 12.21 15.39 16.54
C LYS A 82 12.10 13.92 16.92
N LEU A 83 11.69 13.67 18.16
CA LEU A 83 11.32 12.33 18.64
C LEU A 83 9.91 11.91 18.17
N GLU A 84 9.17 12.83 17.54
CA GLU A 84 7.86 12.54 16.99
C GLU A 84 7.94 11.69 15.72
N GLN A 85 6.90 10.93 15.46
CA GLN A 85 6.79 10.16 14.23
C GLN A 85 6.70 11.11 13.01
N PRO A 86 7.39 10.81 11.90
CA PRO A 86 7.26 11.59 10.66
C PRO A 86 5.80 11.60 10.19
N LEU A 87 5.38 12.62 9.44
CA LEU A 87 3.98 12.80 9.01
C LEU A 87 3.41 11.53 8.36
N CYS A 88 4.16 10.88 7.48
CA CYS A 88 3.75 9.65 6.80
C CYS A 88 3.57 8.43 7.73
N ALA A 89 4.05 8.49 8.97
CA ALA A 89 3.82 7.44 9.98
C ALA A 89 2.62 7.72 10.89
N LYS A 90 2.01 8.92 10.83
CA LYS A 90 0.88 9.29 11.66
C LYS A 90 -0.41 8.62 11.14
N TYR A 91 -1.24 8.14 12.06
CA TYR A 91 -2.49 7.44 11.73
C TYR A 91 -3.45 8.31 10.91
N GLU A 92 -3.46 9.61 11.19
CA GLU A 92 -4.27 10.61 10.49
C GLU A 92 -3.91 10.65 9.00
N SER A 93 -2.61 10.63 8.68
CA SER A 93 -2.11 10.59 7.30
C SER A 93 -2.43 9.27 6.59
N LEU A 94 -2.48 8.16 7.32
CA LEU A 94 -2.83 6.84 6.77
C LEU A 94 -4.33 6.65 6.57
N THR A 95 -5.17 7.36 7.32
CA THR A 95 -6.64 7.26 7.22
C THR A 95 -7.25 8.33 6.34
N ASN A 96 -6.56 9.46 6.17
CA ASN A 96 -6.93 10.52 5.26
C ASN A 96 -5.69 10.98 4.45
N PRO A 97 -5.29 10.21 3.42
CA PRO A 97 -4.08 10.52 2.66
C PRO A 97 -4.17 11.84 1.88
N ALA A 98 -5.37 12.33 1.58
CA ALA A 98 -5.55 13.68 1.03
C ALA A 98 -5.03 14.78 1.98
N GLY A 99 -4.92 14.50 3.28
CA GLY A 99 -4.30 15.41 4.26
C GLY A 99 -2.76 15.48 4.18
N LEU A 100 -2.12 14.69 3.30
CA LEU A 100 -0.69 14.85 2.99
C LEU A 100 -0.42 16.02 2.04
N ILE A 101 -1.46 16.53 1.37
CA ILE A 101 -1.39 17.71 0.51
C ILE A 101 -2.08 18.83 1.28
N ALA A 102 -1.38 19.94 1.52
CA ALA A 102 -1.99 21.08 2.18
C ALA A 102 -3.12 21.66 1.33
N ASP A 103 -4.04 22.40 1.95
CA ASP A 103 -5.12 23.10 1.23
C ASP A 103 -4.58 24.11 0.18
N SER A 104 -3.30 24.48 0.28
CA SER A 104 -2.56 25.31 -0.68
C SER A 104 -1.96 24.54 -1.87
N GLY A 105 -2.15 23.22 -1.95
CA GLY A 105 -1.49 22.37 -2.96
C GLY A 105 -0.03 22.05 -2.67
N GLU A 106 0.58 22.71 -1.68
CA GLU A 106 1.95 22.48 -1.27
C GLU A 106 2.08 21.24 -0.37
N LEU A 107 3.20 20.54 -0.50
CA LEU A 107 3.54 19.45 0.42
C LEU A 107 4.16 20.04 1.71
N PRO A 108 3.85 19.48 2.88
CA PRO A 108 4.48 19.89 4.13
C PRO A 108 6.01 19.71 4.09
N GLU A 109 6.73 20.42 4.96
CA GLU A 109 8.18 20.27 5.08
C GLU A 109 8.57 18.81 5.35
N GLY A 110 9.57 18.33 4.60
CA GLY A 110 10.05 16.95 4.66
C GLY A 110 9.17 15.93 3.95
N VAL A 111 8.09 16.35 3.27
CA VAL A 111 7.22 15.48 2.46
C VAL A 111 7.49 15.72 0.98
N HIS A 112 7.69 14.63 0.23
CA HIS A 112 8.10 14.68 -1.17
C HIS A 112 7.26 13.76 -2.03
N LEU A 113 6.90 14.22 -3.24
CA LEU A 113 6.43 13.34 -4.29
C LEU A 113 7.63 12.68 -4.97
N VAL A 114 7.78 11.36 -4.83
CA VAL A 114 9.01 10.64 -5.26
C VAL A 114 8.82 9.78 -6.51
N GLY A 115 7.58 9.67 -7.00
CA GLY A 115 7.32 9.01 -8.28
C GLY A 115 5.86 8.77 -8.58
N LEU A 116 5.62 8.33 -9.81
CA LEU A 116 4.36 7.82 -10.31
C LEU A 116 4.55 6.50 -11.05
N GLY A 117 3.54 5.64 -10.97
CA GLY A 117 3.51 4.35 -11.65
C GLY A 117 4.14 3.25 -10.79
N GLU A 118 4.56 2.17 -11.44
CA GLU A 118 5.05 0.97 -10.74
C GLU A 118 6.38 1.16 -10.04
N GLU A 119 7.08 2.26 -10.32
CA GLU A 119 8.41 2.55 -9.81
C GLU A 119 8.55 3.99 -9.34
N ALA A 120 9.45 4.20 -8.39
CA ALA A 120 9.84 5.52 -7.88
C ALA A 120 11.31 5.52 -7.45
N SER A 121 11.84 6.70 -7.12
CA SER A 121 13.19 6.82 -6.56
C SER A 121 13.17 7.76 -5.37
N TYR A 122 13.70 7.29 -4.24
CA TYR A 122 13.88 8.12 -3.05
C TYR A 122 15.38 8.37 -2.81
N SER A 123 15.73 9.61 -2.49
CA SER A 123 17.09 10.01 -2.12
C SER A 123 17.11 10.51 -0.69
N ALA A 124 17.99 9.95 0.14
CA ALA A 124 18.18 10.39 1.52
C ALA A 124 18.86 11.77 1.55
N PRO A 125 18.45 12.70 2.44
CA PRO A 125 19.16 13.96 2.61
C PRO A 125 20.63 13.73 2.99
N GLN A 126 21.55 14.45 2.35
CA GLN A 126 23.00 14.28 2.55
C GLN A 126 23.44 14.74 3.95
N ASP A 127 22.79 15.77 4.47
CA ASP A 127 23.07 16.41 5.74
C ASP A 127 22.13 15.94 6.87
N LEU A 128 21.41 14.82 6.66
CA LEU A 128 20.43 14.30 7.61
C LEU A 128 20.97 14.18 9.04
N PHE A 129 22.23 13.77 9.21
CA PHE A 129 22.84 13.62 10.53
C PHE A 129 23.62 14.84 11.00
N ALA A 130 23.81 15.88 10.17
CA ALA A 130 24.62 17.05 10.51
C ALA A 130 24.25 17.73 11.84
N PRO A 131 22.96 17.80 12.25
CA PRO A 131 22.58 18.39 13.54
C PRO A 131 22.95 17.55 14.77
N LEU A 132 23.32 16.28 14.60
CA LEU A 132 23.56 15.35 15.70
C LEU A 132 25.04 15.29 16.10
N PRO A 133 25.36 15.07 17.40
CA PRO A 133 26.73 14.78 17.84
C PRO A 133 27.32 13.57 17.10
N ALA A 134 28.64 13.55 16.91
CA ALA A 134 29.35 12.48 16.19
C ALA A 134 29.20 11.10 16.86
N ASP A 135 29.02 11.05 18.17
CA ASP A 135 28.82 9.84 18.98
C ASP A 135 27.34 9.45 19.16
N SER A 136 26.42 10.16 18.49
CA SER A 136 24.98 9.87 18.57
C SER A 136 24.68 8.45 18.10
N VAL A 137 23.97 7.69 18.93
CA VAL A 137 23.50 6.33 18.59
C VAL A 137 22.56 6.32 17.37
N HIS A 138 21.93 7.45 17.04
CA HIS A 138 21.08 7.57 15.86
C HIS A 138 21.86 7.50 14.55
N ARG A 139 23.14 7.91 14.53
CA ARG A 139 24.01 7.82 13.34
C ARG A 139 24.29 6.37 12.94
N THR A 140 24.46 5.48 13.94
CA THR A 140 24.74 4.06 13.72
C THR A 140 23.46 3.23 13.58
N ARG A 141 22.50 3.37 14.51
CA ARG A 141 21.21 2.67 14.38
C ARG A 141 20.42 3.10 13.14
N GLY A 142 20.64 4.33 12.71
CA GLY A 142 19.97 4.95 11.60
C GLY A 142 18.64 5.60 11.98
N LEU A 143 18.15 6.40 11.04
CA LEU A 143 16.81 6.98 11.04
C LEU A 143 15.97 6.32 9.95
N VAL A 144 14.66 6.47 10.01
CA VAL A 144 13.74 5.78 9.10
C VAL A 144 12.94 6.79 8.29
N ALA A 145 13.21 6.83 6.99
CA ALA A 145 12.31 7.45 6.03
C ALA A 145 11.09 6.56 5.80
N ILE A 146 9.93 7.18 5.61
CA ILE A 146 8.67 6.48 5.38
C ILE A 146 8.19 6.82 3.98
N VAL A 147 8.01 5.81 3.14
CA VAL A 147 7.43 5.95 1.81
C VAL A 147 6.05 5.33 1.81
N ILE A 148 5.05 6.10 1.39
CA ILE A 148 3.68 5.66 1.16
C ILE A 148 3.49 5.47 -0.35
N LEU A 149 3.04 4.28 -0.72
CA LEU A 149 2.42 4.04 -2.01
C LEU A 149 0.92 4.18 -1.85
N MET A 150 0.30 5.01 -2.69
CA MET A 150 -1.14 5.05 -2.87
C MET A 150 -1.50 4.47 -4.23
N ALA A 151 -2.14 3.30 -4.22
CA ALA A 151 -2.76 2.72 -5.40
C ALA A 151 -4.19 3.22 -5.52
N ILE A 152 -4.55 3.83 -6.64
CA ILE A 152 -5.86 4.42 -6.89
C ILE A 152 -6.46 3.72 -8.11
N ALA A 153 -7.70 3.27 -7.98
CA ALA A 153 -8.44 2.49 -8.98
C ALA A 153 -8.93 3.35 -10.16
N THR A 154 -8.03 4.14 -10.75
CA THR A 154 -8.25 5.03 -11.90
C THR A 154 -7.03 4.98 -12.81
N GLU A 155 -7.20 5.35 -14.07
CA GLU A 155 -6.08 5.47 -15.00
C GLU A 155 -5.17 6.65 -14.64
N PRO A 156 -3.85 6.52 -14.85
CA PRO A 156 -2.94 7.64 -14.68
C PRO A 156 -3.23 8.76 -15.68
N PRO A 157 -2.99 10.02 -15.31
CA PRO A 157 -3.22 11.17 -16.17
C PRO A 157 -2.33 11.11 -17.42
N ALA A 158 -2.80 11.68 -18.53
CA ALA A 158 -2.08 11.67 -19.80
C ALA A 158 -0.83 12.58 -19.79
N VAL A 159 -0.78 13.58 -18.91
CA VAL A 159 0.32 14.55 -18.79
C VAL A 159 0.87 14.50 -17.36
N PHE A 160 2.20 14.57 -17.23
CA PHE A 160 2.88 14.52 -15.93
C PHE A 160 3.87 15.69 -15.74
N PRO A 161 3.87 16.38 -14.57
CA PRO A 161 2.88 16.27 -13.49
C PRO A 161 1.47 16.61 -13.99
N PRO A 162 0.41 15.97 -13.44
CA PRO A 162 -0.94 16.40 -13.77
C PRO A 162 -1.12 17.85 -13.35
N PRO A 163 -2.00 18.61 -14.04
CA PRO A 163 -2.44 19.90 -13.56
C PRO A 163 -2.87 19.82 -12.09
N GLU A 164 -2.56 20.85 -11.31
CA GLU A 164 -2.85 20.90 -9.88
C GLU A 164 -4.34 20.66 -9.59
N GLU A 165 -5.23 21.26 -10.40
CA GLU A 165 -6.68 21.08 -10.29
C GLU A 165 -7.12 19.62 -10.51
N GLU A 166 -6.49 18.91 -11.45
CA GLU A 166 -6.79 17.50 -11.73
C GLU A 166 -6.32 16.61 -10.58
N MET A 167 -5.14 16.89 -10.02
CA MET A 167 -4.65 16.19 -8.84
C MET A 167 -5.56 16.43 -7.62
N LEU A 168 -6.01 17.69 -7.42
CA LEU A 168 -6.89 18.04 -6.32
C LEU A 168 -8.26 17.35 -6.43
N ASP A 169 -8.89 17.37 -7.61
CA ASP A 169 -10.16 16.67 -7.87
C ASP A 169 -10.03 15.16 -7.61
N LEU A 170 -8.94 14.56 -8.08
CA LEU A 170 -8.65 13.15 -7.82
C LEU A 170 -8.54 12.87 -6.31
N MET A 171 -7.79 13.69 -5.57
CA MET A 171 -7.61 13.52 -4.12
C MET A 171 -8.91 13.73 -3.35
N ILE A 172 -9.77 14.66 -3.80
CA ILE A 172 -11.12 14.85 -3.27
C ILE A 172 -11.96 13.59 -3.49
N LYS A 173 -11.96 13.01 -4.70
CA LYS A 173 -12.69 11.77 -5.00
C LYS A 173 -12.21 10.59 -4.17
N VAL A 174 -10.90 10.48 -3.95
CA VAL A 174 -10.31 9.47 -3.03
C VAL A 174 -10.78 9.70 -1.60
N LYS A 175 -10.70 10.95 -1.10
CA LYS A 175 -11.14 11.34 0.25
C LYS A 175 -12.62 11.05 0.49
N LEU A 176 -13.47 11.34 -0.50
CA LEU A 176 -14.91 11.06 -0.47
C LEU A 176 -15.25 9.58 -0.75
N ARG A 177 -14.24 8.70 -0.91
CA ARG A 177 -14.37 7.27 -1.22
C ARG A 177 -15.18 6.98 -2.49
N GLN A 178 -15.14 7.91 -3.45
CA GLN A 178 -15.75 7.75 -4.76
C GLN A 178 -14.89 6.91 -5.69
N ILE A 179 -13.57 6.90 -5.46
CA ILE A 179 -12.61 6.03 -6.14
C ILE A 179 -11.94 5.14 -5.10
N PRO A 180 -11.96 3.80 -5.27
CA PRO A 180 -11.23 2.89 -4.40
C PRO A 180 -9.74 3.21 -4.39
N SER A 181 -9.13 3.18 -3.21
CA SER A 181 -7.69 3.34 -3.05
C SER A 181 -7.16 2.41 -1.96
N VAL A 182 -5.89 2.00 -2.10
CA VAL A 182 -5.17 1.18 -1.14
C VAL A 182 -3.82 1.81 -0.86
N LEU A 183 -3.47 1.91 0.42
CA LEU A 183 -2.18 2.40 0.85
C LEU A 183 -1.25 1.24 1.23
N SER A 184 0.03 1.41 0.95
CA SER A 184 1.09 0.55 1.47
C SER A 184 2.25 1.41 1.95
N ILE A 185 2.97 0.93 2.96
CA ILE A 185 4.07 1.65 3.59
C ILE A 185 5.37 0.87 3.42
N LYS A 186 6.42 1.55 2.98
CA LYS A 186 7.79 1.06 2.99
C LYS A 186 8.65 1.91 3.92
N ARG A 187 9.44 1.26 4.74
CA ARG A 187 10.43 1.89 5.62
C ARG A 187 11.80 1.74 4.97
N ILE A 188 12.54 2.84 4.88
CA ILE A 188 13.93 2.86 4.39
C ILE A 188 14.79 3.33 5.55
N ARG A 189 15.77 2.52 5.94
CA ARG A 189 16.72 2.90 6.99
C ARG A 189 17.84 3.72 6.38
N ILE A 190 18.16 4.85 6.98
CA ILE A 190 19.29 5.71 6.60
C ILE A 190 20.29 5.66 7.75
N THR A 191 21.55 5.29 7.49
CA THR A 191 22.59 5.10 8.52
C THR A 191 23.96 5.52 8.02
N GLU A 192 24.88 5.86 8.92
CA GLU A 192 26.30 6.08 8.62
C GLU A 192 27.13 4.79 8.76
N GLU A 193 26.50 3.64 9.06
CA GLU A 193 27.18 2.33 9.03
C GLU A 193 27.70 1.98 7.62
N SER A 194 28.87 1.34 7.58
CA SER A 194 29.49 0.89 6.33
C SER A 194 28.86 -0.39 5.77
N ALA A 195 28.28 -1.22 6.64
CA ALA A 195 27.60 -2.46 6.26
C ALA A 195 26.09 -2.21 6.15
N LEU A 196 25.60 -2.05 4.93
CA LEU A 196 24.17 -1.90 4.64
C LEU A 196 23.51 -3.26 4.45
N ASN A 197 22.23 -3.36 4.81
CA ASN A 197 21.43 -4.51 4.44
C ASN A 197 21.18 -4.51 2.92
N SER A 198 21.09 -5.70 2.32
CA SER A 198 20.78 -5.89 0.91
C SER A 198 19.68 -6.93 0.76
N ASN A 199 18.87 -6.82 -0.29
CA ASN A 199 17.94 -7.91 -0.59
C ASN A 199 18.73 -9.15 -1.04
N PRO A 200 18.23 -10.37 -0.79
CA PRO A 200 18.83 -11.58 -1.34
C PRO A 200 18.89 -11.50 -2.88
N ALA A 201 20.00 -11.96 -3.44
CA ALA A 201 20.20 -12.09 -4.89
C ALA A 201 19.46 -13.31 -5.48
#